data_AF-A0A6G3WJD4-F1
#
_entry.id   AF-A0A6G3WJD4-F1
#
_cell.length_a   1.000
_cell.length_b   1.000
_cell.length_c   1.000
_cell.angle_alpha   90.00
_cell.angle_beta   90.00
_cell.angle_gamma   90.00
#
_symmetry.space_group_name_H-M   'P 1'
#
loop_
_entity.id
_entity.type
_entity.pdbx_description
1 polymer ?
#
loop_
_entity_poly.entity_id
_entity_poly.type
_entity_poly.pdbx_seq_one_letter_code
_entity_poly.pdbx_strand_id
1 'polypeptide(L)'
;MNARDWCAGHLHEERVTQALWDLKDPSPADVRTVLNDLGYIDERIHGLRKSGRATRFSLDLRDRGGRLCMAGSAAGSRTVVDMCVAPASGPFKAGSRKQ
;
A
#
# COMPACT_ATOMS: atom_id res chain seq x y z
N MET A 1 0.89 2.49 -16.45
CA MET A 1 0.02 1.45 -15.87
C MET A 1 -0.79 0.89 -17.01
N ASN A 2 -0.75 -0.42 -17.23
CA ASN A 2 -1.54 -1.08 -18.27
C ASN A 2 -2.93 -1.51 -17.69
N ALA A 3 -3.83 -2.04 -18.51
CA ALA A 3 -5.16 -2.47 -18.05
C ALA A 3 -5.11 -3.60 -17.01
N ARG A 4 -4.13 -4.51 -17.13
CA ARG A 4 -3.92 -5.60 -16.18
C ARG A 4 -3.49 -5.08 -14.81
N ASP A 5 -2.57 -4.11 -14.77
CA ASP A 5 -2.14 -3.43 -13.55
C ASP A 5 -3.33 -2.74 -12.86
N TRP A 6 -4.24 -2.14 -13.63
CA TRP A 6 -5.40 -1.44 -13.11
C TRP A 6 -6.45 -2.39 -12.49
N CYS A 7 -6.77 -3.50 -13.18
CA CYS A 7 -7.68 -4.51 -12.63
C CYS A 7 -7.12 -5.17 -11.37
N ALA A 8 -5.82 -5.53 -11.37
CA ALA A 8 -5.17 -6.09 -10.20
C ALA A 8 -5.09 -5.07 -9.04
N GLY A 9 -4.88 -3.79 -9.37
CA GLY A 9 -4.82 -2.70 -8.40
C GLY A 9 -6.08 -2.57 -7.56
N HIS A 10 -7.26 -2.61 -8.17
CA HIS A 10 -8.54 -2.51 -7.44
C HIS A 10 -8.72 -3.63 -6.41
N LEU A 11 -8.37 -4.87 -6.77
CA LEU A 11 -8.46 -6.01 -5.86
C LEU A 11 -7.50 -5.89 -4.68
N HIS A 12 -6.28 -5.39 -4.92
CA HIS A 12 -5.32 -5.13 -3.86
C HIS A 12 -5.76 -3.98 -2.95
N GLU A 13 -6.34 -2.92 -3.51
CA GLU A 13 -6.82 -1.75 -2.79
C GLU A 13 -7.95 -2.13 -1.81
N GLU A 14 -8.97 -2.86 -2.29
CA GLU A 14 -10.07 -3.33 -1.46
C GLU A 14 -9.57 -4.23 -0.32
N ARG A 15 -8.73 -5.24 -0.66
CA ARG A 15 -8.18 -6.20 0.31
C ARG A 15 -7.40 -5.51 1.42
N VAL A 16 -6.54 -4.54 1.07
CA VAL A 16 -5.73 -3.81 2.06
C VAL A 16 -6.57 -2.85 2.87
N THR A 17 -7.54 -2.17 2.26
CA THR A 17 -8.45 -1.25 2.96
C THR A 17 -9.28 -1.99 4.01
N GLN A 18 -9.85 -3.14 3.66
CA GLN A 18 -10.64 -3.96 4.58
C GLN A 18 -9.81 -4.47 5.75
N ALA A 19 -8.59 -4.99 5.49
CA ALA A 19 -7.74 -5.54 6.55
C ALA A 19 -7.27 -4.48 7.57
N LEU A 20 -7.15 -3.21 7.16
CA LEU A 20 -6.70 -2.12 8.00
C LEU A 20 -7.87 -1.35 8.67
N TRP A 21 -9.12 -1.67 8.33
CA TRP A 21 -10.30 -0.89 8.70
C TRP A 21 -10.53 -0.79 10.21
N ASP A 22 -10.18 -1.83 10.98
CA ASP A 22 -10.39 -1.86 12.43
C ASP A 22 -9.20 -1.34 13.24
N LEU A 23 -8.07 -1.07 12.58
CA LEU A 23 -6.87 -0.54 13.22
C LEU A 23 -7.01 0.96 13.51
N LYS A 24 -7.49 1.29 14.72
CA LYS A 24 -7.58 2.68 15.21
C LYS A 24 -6.24 3.12 15.80
N ASP A 25 -5.67 4.18 15.25
CA ASP A 25 -4.36 4.74 15.67
C ASP A 25 -3.18 3.74 15.64
N PRO A 26 -3.00 2.96 14.55
CA PRO A 26 -2.04 1.86 14.54
C PRO A 26 -0.60 2.37 14.62
N SER A 27 0.27 1.61 15.25
CA SER A 27 1.72 1.78 15.14
C SER A 27 2.23 1.31 13.77
N PRO A 28 3.45 1.69 13.37
CA PRO A 28 4.09 1.13 12.18
C PRO A 28 4.23 -0.40 12.22
N ALA A 29 4.39 -0.98 13.42
CA ALA A 29 4.47 -2.43 13.60
C ALA A 29 3.12 -3.11 13.36
N ASP A 30 2.02 -2.53 13.85
CA ASP A 30 0.67 -3.09 13.64
C ASP A 30 0.31 -3.16 12.15
N VAL A 31 0.60 -2.08 11.41
CA VAL A 31 0.38 -2.06 9.96
C VAL A 31 1.29 -3.06 9.25
N ARG A 32 2.56 -3.20 9.65
CA ARG A 32 3.47 -4.20 9.09
C ARG A 32 2.91 -5.62 9.28
N THR A 33 2.49 -5.97 10.49
CA THR A 33 1.94 -7.28 10.81
C THR A 33 0.76 -7.62 9.91
N VAL A 34 -0.23 -6.72 9.81
CA VAL A 34 -1.40 -6.96 8.95
C VAL A 34 -1.02 -7.13 7.48
N LEU A 35 -0.08 -6.32 6.96
CA LEU A 35 0.37 -6.44 5.58
C LEU A 35 1.12 -7.76 5.34
N ASN A 36 1.94 -8.20 6.30
CA ASN A 36 2.63 -9.49 6.25
C ASN A 36 1.63 -10.66 6.30
N ASP A 37 0.57 -10.57 7.11
CA ASP A 37 -0.50 -11.58 7.19
C ASP A 37 -1.29 -11.70 5.88
N LEU A 38 -1.38 -10.61 5.10
CA LEU A 38 -1.91 -10.63 3.74
C LEU A 38 -0.93 -11.22 2.69
N GLY A 39 0.31 -11.52 3.08
CA GLY A 39 1.35 -12.07 2.21
C GLY A 39 2.20 -11.03 1.46
N TYR A 40 2.13 -9.75 1.84
CA TYR A 40 3.11 -8.77 1.37
C TYR A 40 4.39 -8.95 2.17
N ILE A 41 5.47 -9.38 1.53
CA ILE A 41 6.77 -9.52 2.19
C ILE A 41 7.39 -8.16 2.55
N ASP A 42 8.25 -8.13 3.56
CA ASP A 42 8.86 -6.91 4.09
C ASP A 42 9.56 -6.07 3.01
N GLU A 43 10.18 -6.70 2.00
CA GLU A 43 10.84 -6.01 0.89
C GLU A 43 9.89 -5.19 0.03
N ARG A 44 8.58 -5.49 0.07
CA ARG A 44 7.54 -4.75 -0.65
C ARG A 44 6.86 -3.69 0.21
N ILE A 45 7.14 -3.64 1.52
CA ILE A 45 6.53 -2.70 2.45
C ILE A 45 7.49 -1.55 2.71
N HIS A 46 7.09 -0.34 2.32
CA HIS A 46 7.94 0.84 2.38
C HIS A 46 7.30 1.99 3.16
N GLY A 47 8.15 2.87 3.69
CA GLY A 47 7.72 4.18 4.19
C GLY A 47 6.80 4.16 5.42
N LEU A 48 6.76 3.05 6.15
CA LEU A 48 6.01 2.89 7.39
C LEU A 48 6.41 3.96 8.41
N ARG A 49 5.49 4.87 8.72
CA ARG A 49 5.71 5.96 9.69
C ARG A 49 4.40 6.50 10.24
N LYS A 50 4.43 6.96 11.49
CA LYS A 50 3.30 7.69 12.10
C LYS A 50 3.14 9.07 11.46
N SER A 51 1.89 9.49 11.35
CA SER A 51 1.46 10.81 10.90
C SER A 51 0.19 11.18 11.67
N GLY A 52 0.37 11.83 12.83
CA GLY A 52 -0.71 12.00 13.79
C GLY A 52 -1.26 10.65 14.26
N ARG A 53 -2.58 10.46 14.17
CA ARG A 53 -3.27 9.20 14.52
C ARG A 53 -3.32 8.18 13.37
N ALA A 54 -2.59 8.41 12.30
CA ALA A 54 -2.53 7.51 11.16
C ALA A 54 -1.12 6.93 11.01
N THR A 55 -1.02 5.78 10.37
CA THR A 55 0.26 5.24 9.88
C THR A 55 0.26 5.23 8.37
N ARG A 56 1.24 5.93 7.78
CA ARG A 56 1.45 5.96 6.33
C ARG A 56 2.32 4.80 5.91
N PHE A 57 2.04 4.26 4.73
CA PHE A 57 2.82 3.18 4.13
C PHE A 57 2.77 3.26 2.60
N SER A 58 3.61 2.46 1.95
CA SER A 58 3.54 2.22 0.51
C SER A 58 3.83 0.75 0.24
N LEU A 59 3.16 0.19 -0.78
CA LEU A 59 3.36 -1.18 -1.23
C LEU A 59 3.94 -1.19 -2.64
N ASP A 60 5.04 -1.91 -2.81
CA ASP A 60 5.61 -2.22 -4.11
C ASP A 60 4.90 -3.43 -4.71
N LEU A 61 4.06 -3.18 -5.71
CA LEU A 61 3.31 -4.22 -6.43
C LEU A 61 3.86 -4.45 -7.84
N ARG A 62 5.11 -4.05 -8.09
CA ARG A 62 5.76 -4.31 -9.38
C ARG A 62 5.93 -5.83 -9.54
N ASP A 63 5.26 -6.39 -10.54
CA ASP A 63 5.45 -7.77 -11.01
C ASP A 63 5.80 -7.75 -12.50
N ARG A 64 6.79 -8.56 -12.92
CA ARG A 64 7.18 -8.77 -14.32
C ARG A 64 7.26 -7.48 -15.18
N GLY A 65 7.93 -6.44 -14.67
CA GLY A 65 8.07 -5.15 -15.37
C GLY A 65 6.88 -4.20 -15.23
N GLY A 66 5.89 -4.55 -14.40
CA GLY A 66 4.78 -3.71 -14.01
C GLY A 66 5.22 -2.48 -13.21
N ARG A 67 4.29 -1.53 -13.06
CA ARG A 67 4.54 -0.23 -12.42
C ARG A 67 3.58 0.08 -11.27
N LEU A 68 2.75 -0.90 -10.89
CA LEU A 68 1.75 -0.73 -9.87
C LEU A 68 2.41 -0.56 -8.51
N CYS A 69 1.92 0.40 -7.74
CA CYS A 69 2.16 0.50 -6.31
C CYS A 69 0.88 0.94 -5.61
N MET A 70 0.86 0.87 -4.28
CA MET A 70 -0.19 1.50 -3.48
C MET A 70 0.43 2.44 -2.45
N ALA A 71 -0.28 3.53 -2.16
CA ALA A 71 0.06 4.46 -1.09
C ALA A 71 -1.11 4.51 -0.11
N GLY A 72 -0.84 4.22 1.16
CA GLY A 72 -1.90 4.09 2.16
C GLY A 72 -1.67 4.95 3.40
N SER A 73 -2.78 5.21 4.09
CA SER A 73 -2.85 5.87 5.40
C SER A 73 -3.85 5.10 6.26
N ALA A 74 -3.34 4.22 7.11
CA ALA A 74 -4.16 3.41 8.02
C ALA A 74 -4.64 4.26 9.20
N ALA A 75 -5.95 4.37 9.39
CA ALA A 75 -6.57 5.23 10.40
C ALA A 75 -7.99 4.74 10.79
N GLY A 76 -8.16 3.44 10.96
CA GLY A 76 -9.45 2.81 11.21
C GLY A 76 -10.41 3.00 10.03
N SER A 77 -11.65 3.41 10.29
CA SER A 77 -12.64 3.71 9.25
C SER A 77 -12.29 4.91 8.35
N ARG A 78 -11.22 5.64 8.66
CA ARG A 78 -10.65 6.71 7.81
C ARG A 78 -9.46 6.24 6.99
N THR A 79 -9.27 4.92 6.89
CA THR A 79 -8.21 4.35 6.07
C THR A 79 -8.43 4.71 4.61
N VAL A 80 -7.38 5.21 3.98
CA VAL A 80 -7.35 5.52 2.54
C VAL A 80 -6.17 4.78 1.93
N VAL A 81 -6.42 4.04 0.86
CA VAL A 81 -5.41 3.34 0.07
C VAL A 81 -5.69 3.69 -1.37
N ASP A 82 -4.68 4.24 -2.07
CA ASP A 82 -4.81 4.61 -3.47
C ASP A 82 -3.71 3.92 -4.28
N MET A 83 -4.02 3.59 -5.54
CA MET A 83 -3.00 3.18 -6.49
C MET A 83 -2.03 4.33 -6.82
N CYS A 84 -0.76 3.96 -7.05
CA CYS A 84 0.27 4.85 -7.55
C CYS A 84 1.06 4.19 -8.68
N VAL A 85 1.92 4.97 -9.35
CA VAL A 85 2.79 4.48 -10.43
C VAL A 85 4.25 4.62 -10.03
N ALA A 86 4.94 3.50 -9.83
CA ALA A 86 6.38 3.45 -9.57
C ALA A 86 7.21 3.36 -10.87
N PRO A 87 8.52 3.66 -10.83
CA PRO A 87 9.46 3.26 -11.87
C PRO A 87 9.48 1.74 -12.06
N ALA A 88 9.48 1.26 -13.30
CA ALA A 88 9.42 -0.18 -13.61
C ALA A 88 10.66 -0.95 -13.12
N SER A 89 11.81 -0.28 -13.01
CA SER A 89 13.08 -0.85 -12.58
C SER A 89 13.79 0.06 -11.58
N GLY A 90 14.79 -0.49 -10.90
CA GLY A 90 15.57 0.22 -9.88
C GLY A 90 14.86 0.32 -8.52
N PRO A 91 15.44 1.11 -7.59
CA PRO A 91 14.91 1.27 -6.24
C PRO A 91 13.45 1.73 -6.24
N PHE A 92 12.66 1.19 -5.31
CA PHE A 92 11.28 1.61 -5.16
C PHE A 92 11.18 3.10 -4.81
N LYS A 93 10.34 3.81 -5.57
CA LYS A 93 9.91 5.18 -5.29
C LYS A 93 8.42 5.26 -5.55
N ALA A 94 7.64 5.50 -4.50
CA ALA A 94 6.21 5.74 -4.65
C ALA A 94 6.03 6.98 -5.55
N GLY A 95 5.33 6.82 -6.67
CA GLY A 95 5.01 7.92 -7.57
C GLY A 95 3.80 8.71 -7.10
N SER A 96 3.35 9.65 -7.94
CA SER A 96 2.12 10.40 -7.72
C SER A 96 0.93 9.43 -7.57
N ARG A 97 0.06 9.70 -6.58
CA ARG A 97 -1.22 8.99 -6.47
C ARG A 97 -2.02 9.22 -7.75
N LYS A 98 -2.66 8.17 -8.26
CA LYS A 98 -3.72 8.37 -9.24
C LYS A 98 -5.01 8.61 -8.47
N GLN A 99 -5.55 9.82 -8.62
CA GLN A 99 -6.94 10.11 -8.30
C GLN A 99 -7.83 9.64 -9.45
#